data_AF-W7ENG6-F1
#
_entry.id   AF-W7ENG6-F1
#
_cell.length_a   1.000
_cell.length_b   1.000
_cell.length_c   1.000
_cell.angle_alpha   90.00
_cell.angle_beta   90.00
_cell.angle_gamma   90.00
#
_symmetry.space_group_name_H-M   'P 1'
#
loop_
_entity.id
_entity.type
_entity.pdbx_description
1 polymer ?
#
loop_
_entity_poly.entity_id
_entity_poly.type
_entity_poly.pdbx_seq_one_letter_code
_entity_poly.pdbx_strand_id
1 'polypeptide(L)'
;MGDQASTGPGDIVYTPPESVTGIASSVGSDSTSATTLQNANASTHQGISGAGSNISKREYIYFLPYPLPPGTEVPYSIHLPEKNPLNLPSHQFEPTNTLVLTSPLRTFVDIRVYKAFTTSTAPTPNSIDQGSQQRLEWAFAGTSTSVPIQPSSASDSGTQKPQEDEEWENVTHSTWKHWLDSRYSVGDANIPVDEGDMYPLSEELTLEVGHAYHPALEAVKTHEEMWRDEEIKSTCLSAAGKEGKKLCVVLRCRDDAAGVRGVIVRVGQYVQGILMQGDKTTVERWEWAVENEGVDEMAKWQRTVRIGAAFLPCAVCFRDAVLAVGGKVRYGEFEWVVEEVWGW
;
A
#
# COMPACT_ATOMS: atom_id res chain seq x y z
N MET A 1 -22.12 3.09 37.94
CA MET A 1 -20.86 3.87 37.97
C MET A 1 -19.96 3.24 36.91
N GLY A 2 -19.91 3.65 35.66
CA GLY A 2 -20.24 4.94 35.07
C GLY A 2 -18.98 5.64 34.55
N ASP A 3 -18.11 4.93 33.81
CA ASP A 3 -17.02 5.54 33.05
C ASP A 3 -17.35 5.45 31.56
N GLN A 4 -18.07 6.48 31.08
CA GLN A 4 -18.01 6.87 29.68
C GLN A 4 -16.74 7.68 29.50
N ALA A 5 -15.70 7.08 28.91
CA ALA A 5 -14.60 7.84 28.34
C ALA A 5 -15.15 8.62 27.13
N SER A 6 -15.51 9.87 27.37
CA SER A 6 -15.78 10.87 26.35
C SER A 6 -14.49 11.12 25.56
N THR A 7 -14.38 10.57 24.36
CA THR A 7 -13.33 10.92 23.40
C THR A 7 -13.84 12.07 22.54
N GLY A 8 -13.50 13.29 22.94
CA GLY A 8 -13.82 14.49 22.17
C GLY A 8 -12.93 14.63 20.92
N PRO A 9 -13.25 15.54 19.99
CA PRO A 9 -12.51 15.74 18.72
C PRO A 9 -11.15 16.45 18.89
N GLY A 10 -10.56 16.45 20.09
CA GLY A 10 -9.46 17.35 20.49
C GLY A 10 -8.04 16.78 20.43
N ASP A 11 -7.84 15.50 20.07
CA ASP A 11 -6.60 14.80 20.41
C ASP A 11 -5.57 14.66 19.26
N ILE A 12 -5.90 15.07 18.04
CA ILE A 12 -4.94 15.07 16.92
C ILE A 12 -4.36 16.46 16.75
N VAL A 13 -3.06 16.60 17.00
CA VAL A 13 -2.33 17.86 16.86
C VAL A 13 -1.41 17.79 15.65
N TYR A 14 -1.67 18.63 14.65
CA TYR A 14 -0.72 18.82 13.54
C TYR A 14 0.22 20.00 13.83
N THR A 15 1.52 19.78 13.64
CA THR A 15 2.57 20.79 13.68
C THR A 15 3.20 20.88 12.29
N PRO A 16 3.12 22.02 11.58
CA PRO A 16 3.78 22.17 10.29
C PRO A 16 5.32 22.08 10.43
N PRO A 17 6.06 21.81 9.34
CA PRO A 17 7.52 21.83 9.37
C PRO A 17 8.02 23.22 9.80
N GLU A 18 9.11 23.27 10.56
CA GLU A 18 9.75 24.54 10.90
C GLU A 18 10.21 25.24 9.61
N SER A 19 9.67 26.43 9.35
CA SER A 19 10.17 27.28 8.27
C SER A 19 11.61 27.65 8.59
N VAL A 20 12.56 27.26 7.73
CA VAL A 20 13.92 27.80 7.77
C VAL A 20 13.85 29.28 7.40
N THR A 21 13.50 30.12 8.36
CA THR A 21 13.53 31.57 8.20
C THR A 21 14.97 32.01 8.41
N GLY A 22 15.63 32.27 7.28
CA GLY A 22 16.83 33.08 7.28
C GLY A 22 16.52 34.42 7.97
N ILE A 23 17.36 34.75 8.94
CA ILE A 23 17.35 36.03 9.65
C ILE A 23 17.45 37.15 8.62
N ALA A 24 16.40 37.98 8.50
CA ALA A 24 16.49 39.30 7.92
C ALA A 24 15.55 40.25 8.66
N SER A 25 16.17 41.24 9.30
CA SER A 25 15.53 42.29 10.07
C SER A 25 14.86 43.34 9.17
N SER A 26 13.82 43.96 9.73
CA SER A 26 13.34 45.34 9.54
C SER A 26 12.42 45.72 8.35
N VAL A 27 11.17 46.02 8.74
CA VAL A 27 10.28 47.16 8.40
C VAL A 27 9.69 47.26 6.98
N GLY A 28 8.35 47.19 6.90
CA GLY A 28 7.57 47.75 5.77
C GLY A 28 6.16 47.17 5.63
N SER A 29 5.16 48.03 5.84
CA SER A 29 3.69 47.85 5.82
C SER A 29 3.04 47.23 4.57
N ASP A 30 1.97 46.45 4.83
CA ASP A 30 0.74 46.15 4.07
C ASP A 30 0.73 46.12 2.54
N SER A 31 0.42 44.94 1.98
CA SER A 31 -0.78 44.74 1.13
C SER A 31 -1.00 43.25 0.81
N THR A 32 -2.26 42.86 0.88
CA THR A 32 -2.80 41.51 0.65
C THR A 32 -2.47 40.96 -0.74
N SER A 33 -1.78 39.82 -0.79
CA SER A 33 -1.72 38.92 -1.94
C SER A 33 -1.49 37.50 -1.41
N ALA A 34 -2.48 36.62 -1.64
CA ALA A 34 -2.40 35.20 -1.33
C ALA A 34 -1.28 34.58 -2.18
N THR A 35 -0.08 34.54 -1.60
CA THR A 35 1.10 33.98 -2.24
C THR A 35 1.12 32.51 -1.85
N THR A 36 0.88 31.64 -2.82
CA THR A 36 1.07 30.19 -2.69
C THR A 36 2.49 29.95 -2.19
N LEU A 37 2.63 29.47 -0.96
CA LEU A 37 3.92 29.06 -0.40
C LEU A 37 4.42 27.88 -1.23
N GLN A 38 5.38 28.14 -2.12
CA GLN A 38 6.15 27.07 -2.74
C GLN A 38 7.00 26.40 -1.66
N ASN A 39 6.75 25.11 -1.42
CA ASN A 39 7.48 24.29 -0.47
C ASN A 39 8.99 24.30 -0.79
N ALA A 40 9.79 24.88 0.10
CA ALA A 40 11.24 25.00 -0.03
C ALA A 40 12.00 23.66 0.08
N ASN A 41 11.31 22.54 0.34
CA ASN A 41 11.87 21.19 0.36
C ASN A 41 11.59 20.36 -0.92
N ALA A 42 11.09 20.99 -2.00
CA ALA A 42 10.94 20.33 -3.30
C ALA A 42 12.27 19.95 -4.00
N SER A 43 13.43 20.15 -3.34
CA SER A 43 14.75 20.07 -3.95
C SER A 43 15.36 18.66 -4.01
N THR A 44 14.90 17.67 -3.24
CA THR A 44 15.51 16.33 -3.20
C THR A 44 14.93 15.33 -4.20
N HIS A 45 13.81 15.64 -4.86
CA HIS A 45 13.10 14.71 -5.75
C HIS A 45 12.71 15.32 -7.11
N GLN A 46 13.51 16.26 -7.63
CA GLN A 46 13.30 16.82 -8.97
C GLN A 46 13.20 15.70 -10.02
N GLY A 47 12.05 15.61 -10.71
CA GLY A 47 11.81 14.65 -11.79
C GLY A 47 10.88 13.48 -11.44
N ILE A 48 10.49 13.31 -10.17
CA ILE A 48 9.51 12.29 -9.77
C ILE A 48 8.10 12.89 -9.81
N SER A 49 7.20 12.23 -10.53
CA SER A 49 5.80 12.63 -10.66
C SER A 49 4.93 11.86 -9.67
N GLY A 50 3.90 12.52 -9.13
CA GLY A 50 2.82 11.85 -8.39
C GLY A 50 2.14 10.73 -9.20
N ALA A 51 2.16 10.83 -10.53
CA ALA A 51 1.67 9.77 -11.42
C ALA A 51 2.44 8.44 -11.32
N GLY A 52 3.59 8.42 -10.64
CA GLY A 52 4.31 7.17 -10.31
C GLY A 52 3.67 6.36 -9.17
N SER A 53 2.60 6.88 -8.54
CA SER A 53 1.79 6.12 -7.59
C SER A 53 1.05 4.97 -8.28
N ASN A 54 0.77 3.92 -7.51
CA ASN A 54 0.03 2.76 -7.98
C ASN A 54 -0.95 2.27 -6.89
N ILE A 55 -2.10 1.75 -7.35
CA ILE A 55 -3.06 0.98 -6.55
C ILE A 55 -3.15 -0.38 -7.23
N SER A 56 -2.87 -1.45 -6.49
CA SER A 56 -2.99 -2.80 -7.03
C SER A 56 -3.85 -3.70 -6.15
N LYS A 57 -4.70 -4.51 -6.77
CA LYS A 57 -5.55 -5.51 -6.12
C LYS A 57 -5.14 -6.88 -6.60
N ARG A 58 -5.08 -7.85 -5.68
CA ARG A 58 -4.81 -9.24 -6.05
C ARG A 58 -6.11 -9.89 -6.51
N GLU A 59 -6.10 -10.41 -7.74
CA GLU A 59 -7.23 -11.08 -8.39
C GLU A 59 -7.31 -12.56 -7.97
N TYR A 60 -6.15 -13.21 -7.84
CA TYR A 60 -6.02 -14.57 -7.35
C TYR A 60 -4.60 -14.86 -6.88
N ILE A 61 -4.48 -15.95 -6.12
CA ILE A 61 -3.20 -16.55 -5.76
C ILE A 61 -3.25 -18.07 -5.94
N TYR A 62 -2.21 -18.63 -6.56
CA TYR A 62 -1.92 -20.06 -6.52
C TYR A 62 -0.66 -20.34 -5.74
N PHE A 63 -0.66 -21.45 -4.99
CA PHE A 63 0.56 -22.00 -4.40
C PHE A 63 0.98 -23.23 -5.18
N LEU A 64 2.20 -23.19 -5.72
CA LEU A 64 2.81 -24.23 -6.52
C LEU A 64 3.84 -25.03 -5.68
N PRO A 65 4.22 -26.25 -6.11
CA PRO A 65 5.34 -26.96 -5.51
C PRO A 65 6.63 -26.14 -5.53
N TYR A 66 7.48 -26.33 -4.52
CA TYR A 66 8.80 -25.72 -4.46
C TYR A 66 9.87 -26.81 -4.19
N PRO A 67 10.93 -26.89 -5.00
CA PRO A 67 11.08 -26.20 -6.29
C PRO A 67 10.00 -26.66 -7.29
N LEU A 68 9.76 -25.85 -8.34
CA LEU A 68 8.88 -26.27 -9.42
C LEU A 68 9.42 -27.55 -10.09
N PRO A 69 8.55 -28.46 -10.55
CA PRO A 69 8.98 -29.62 -11.33
C PRO A 69 9.76 -29.19 -12.59
N PRO A 70 10.80 -29.94 -13.00
CA PRO A 70 11.57 -29.62 -14.19
C PRO A 70 10.69 -29.47 -15.44
N GLY A 71 10.93 -28.43 -16.23
CA GLY A 71 10.16 -28.15 -17.46
C GLY A 71 8.77 -27.55 -17.21
N THR A 72 8.44 -27.14 -15.98
CA THR A 72 7.26 -26.32 -15.72
C THR A 72 7.41 -24.99 -16.42
N GLU A 73 6.44 -24.65 -17.27
CA GLU A 73 6.37 -23.37 -17.95
C GLU A 73 5.97 -22.28 -16.95
N VAL A 74 6.64 -21.13 -17.05
CA VAL A 74 6.43 -19.97 -16.17
C VAL A 74 6.21 -18.75 -17.07
N PRO A 75 5.11 -17.99 -16.87
CA PRO A 75 4.07 -18.22 -15.86
C PRO A 75 3.17 -19.45 -16.16
N TYR A 76 2.77 -20.17 -15.12
CA TYR A 76 2.02 -21.42 -15.21
C TYR A 76 0.51 -21.20 -15.39
N SER A 77 -0.08 -20.30 -14.62
CA SER A 77 -1.54 -20.17 -14.49
C SER A 77 -2.26 -19.66 -15.74
N ILE A 78 -1.55 -19.02 -16.67
CA ILE A 78 -2.12 -18.52 -17.94
C ILE A 78 -2.54 -19.65 -18.90
N HIS A 79 -2.04 -20.87 -18.69
CA HIS A 79 -2.38 -22.05 -19.50
C HIS A 79 -3.50 -22.90 -18.88
N LEU A 80 -4.12 -22.44 -17.80
CA LEU A 80 -5.23 -23.16 -17.17
C LEU A 80 -6.56 -22.82 -17.87
N PRO A 81 -7.47 -23.80 -17.99
CA PRO A 81 -7.35 -25.19 -17.53
C PRO A 81 -6.69 -26.15 -18.55
N GLU A 82 -6.32 -25.69 -19.75
CA GLU A 82 -5.90 -26.52 -20.88
C GLU A 82 -4.64 -27.35 -20.59
N LYS A 83 -3.67 -26.78 -19.87
CA LYS A 83 -2.41 -27.42 -19.46
C LYS A 83 -2.28 -27.37 -17.94
N ASN A 84 -2.73 -28.43 -17.27
CA ASN A 84 -2.74 -28.50 -15.81
C ASN A 84 -2.01 -29.73 -15.23
N PRO A 85 -0.72 -29.97 -15.54
CA PRO A 85 0.03 -31.11 -15.03
C PRO A 85 0.23 -31.11 -13.51
N LEU A 86 0.13 -29.95 -12.85
CA LEU A 86 0.19 -29.82 -11.39
C LEU A 86 -1.15 -30.06 -10.69
N ASN A 87 -2.22 -30.32 -11.45
CA ASN A 87 -3.58 -30.58 -10.94
C ASN A 87 -4.06 -29.47 -9.98
N LEU A 88 -3.81 -28.22 -10.32
CA LEU A 88 -4.35 -27.07 -9.59
C LEU A 88 -5.87 -26.97 -9.79
N PRO A 89 -6.59 -26.29 -8.88
CA PRO A 89 -7.98 -25.92 -9.15
C PRO A 89 -8.11 -25.23 -10.50
N SER A 90 -9.11 -25.64 -11.30
CA SER A 90 -9.37 -25.05 -12.62
C SER A 90 -9.98 -23.64 -12.54
N HIS A 91 -10.33 -23.18 -11.34
CA HIS A 91 -10.94 -21.89 -11.10
C HIS A 91 -10.04 -21.07 -10.18
N GLN A 92 -9.74 -19.85 -10.62
CA GLN A 92 -9.02 -18.85 -9.87
C GLN A 92 -9.72 -18.57 -8.54
N PHE A 93 -8.94 -18.42 -7.48
CA PHE A 93 -9.46 -18.17 -6.14
C PHE A 93 -8.63 -17.12 -5.41
N GLU A 94 -9.31 -16.17 -4.81
CA GLU A 94 -8.73 -15.13 -3.97
C GLU A 94 -9.44 -15.12 -2.61
N PRO A 95 -8.79 -15.63 -1.54
CA PRO A 95 -9.39 -15.70 -0.20
C PRO A 95 -9.47 -14.35 0.51
N THR A 96 -8.77 -13.33 0.04
CA THR A 96 -8.58 -12.06 0.74
C THR A 96 -9.04 -10.86 -0.09
N ASN A 97 -9.33 -9.75 0.58
CA ASN A 97 -9.47 -8.44 -0.02
C ASN A 97 -8.11 -7.72 0.09
N THR A 98 -7.16 -8.17 -0.73
CA THR A 98 -5.80 -7.62 -0.80
C THR A 98 -5.78 -6.33 -1.59
N LEU A 99 -5.13 -5.32 -1.02
CA LEU A 99 -4.89 -4.03 -1.65
C LEU A 99 -3.47 -3.59 -1.31
N VAL A 100 -2.73 -3.15 -2.33
CA VAL A 100 -1.41 -2.56 -2.20
C VAL A 100 -1.49 -1.11 -2.66
N LEU A 101 -0.99 -0.20 -1.84
CA LEU A 101 -0.80 1.20 -2.22
C LEU A 101 0.70 1.47 -2.29
N THR A 102 1.17 2.01 -3.41
CA THR A 102 2.58 2.35 -3.63
C THR A 102 2.72 3.83 -3.96
N SER A 103 3.58 4.54 -3.22
CA SER A 103 3.91 5.95 -3.43
C SER A 103 4.89 6.13 -4.60
N PRO A 104 5.08 7.36 -5.12
CA PRO A 104 6.08 7.64 -6.15
C PRO A 104 7.52 7.31 -5.73
N LEU A 105 7.84 7.42 -4.44
CA LEU A 105 9.15 7.01 -3.89
C LEU A 105 9.22 5.52 -3.55
N ARG A 106 8.26 4.72 -4.03
CA ARG A 106 8.17 3.26 -3.82
C ARG A 106 7.99 2.86 -2.36
N THR A 107 7.47 3.76 -1.52
CA THR A 107 6.94 3.36 -0.20
C THR A 107 5.63 2.63 -0.42
N PHE A 108 5.48 1.42 0.12
CA PHE A 108 4.26 0.64 -0.05
C PHE A 108 3.64 0.22 1.27
N VAL A 109 2.33 -0.03 1.23
CA VAL A 109 1.56 -0.72 2.27
C VAL A 109 0.70 -1.79 1.60
N ASP A 110 0.90 -3.05 1.97
CA ASP A 110 0.09 -4.21 1.60
C ASP A 110 -0.72 -4.65 2.82
N ILE A 111 -2.06 -4.71 2.68
CA ILE A 111 -2.94 -5.26 3.70
C ILE A 111 -3.84 -6.31 3.06
N ARG A 112 -3.74 -7.53 3.58
CA ARG A 112 -4.48 -8.72 3.16
C ARG A 112 -5.46 -9.12 4.25
N VAL A 113 -6.75 -8.90 4.01
CA VAL A 113 -7.84 -9.24 4.95
C VAL A 113 -8.66 -10.37 4.38
N TYR A 114 -8.91 -11.44 5.13
CA TYR A 114 -9.79 -12.50 4.67
C TYR A 114 -11.18 -11.97 4.31
N LYS A 115 -11.68 -12.40 3.15
CA LYS A 115 -13.09 -12.22 2.77
C LYS A 115 -13.96 -12.92 3.81
N ALA A 116 -15.17 -12.41 4.04
CA ALA A 116 -16.06 -13.03 5.00
C ALA A 116 -16.37 -14.47 4.55
N PHE A 117 -15.97 -15.46 5.36
CA PHE A 117 -16.48 -16.81 5.22
C PHE A 117 -17.98 -16.74 5.56
N THR A 118 -18.84 -17.24 4.67
CA THR A 118 -20.28 -17.29 4.89
C THR A 118 -20.62 -18.29 6.00
N THR A 119 -20.33 -17.94 7.26
CA THR A 119 -20.82 -18.63 8.43
C THR A 119 -21.74 -17.67 9.17
N SER A 120 -23.04 -17.88 8.96
CA SER A 120 -24.24 -17.25 9.54
C SER A 120 -24.13 -16.80 11.01
N THR A 121 -23.30 -15.82 11.30
CA THR A 121 -23.29 -15.09 12.56
C THR A 121 -23.30 -13.61 12.20
N ALA A 122 -24.46 -13.00 12.40
CA ALA A 122 -24.66 -11.59 12.14
C ALA A 122 -23.62 -10.76 12.92
N PRO A 123 -23.02 -9.72 12.32
CA PRO A 123 -22.11 -8.84 13.04
C PRO A 123 -22.85 -8.20 14.21
N THR A 124 -22.26 -8.25 15.40
CA THR A 124 -22.80 -7.52 16.55
C THR A 124 -22.52 -6.02 16.36
N PRO A 125 -23.50 -5.12 16.64
CA PRO A 125 -23.40 -3.69 16.31
C PRO A 125 -22.21 -2.95 16.94
N ASN A 126 -21.62 -3.49 18.02
CA ASN A 126 -20.48 -2.89 18.72
C ASN A 126 -19.11 -3.35 18.20
N SER A 127 -19.04 -4.20 17.16
CA SER A 127 -17.78 -4.70 16.58
C SER A 127 -17.45 -4.12 15.19
N ILE A 128 -18.31 -3.23 14.68
CA ILE A 128 -18.17 -2.65 13.33
C ILE A 128 -16.85 -1.87 13.20
N ASP A 129 -16.34 -1.35 14.31
CA ASP A 129 -15.12 -0.54 14.37
C ASP A 129 -13.88 -1.29 14.88
N GLN A 130 -13.95 -2.60 15.16
CA GLN A 130 -12.80 -3.42 15.54
C GLN A 130 -13.02 -4.87 15.09
N GLY A 131 -12.52 -5.23 13.92
CA GLY A 131 -12.49 -6.59 13.43
C GLY A 131 -11.59 -7.50 14.28
N SER A 132 -11.93 -8.79 14.36
CA SER A 132 -11.09 -9.81 14.98
C SER A 132 -9.71 -9.84 14.33
N GLN A 133 -8.65 -9.97 15.14
CA GLN A 133 -7.27 -10.17 14.66
C GLN A 133 -7.16 -11.36 13.70
N GLN A 134 -8.01 -12.38 13.85
CA GLN A 134 -8.04 -13.56 12.96
C GLN A 134 -8.46 -13.23 11.52
N ARG A 135 -9.02 -12.05 11.26
CA ARG A 135 -9.35 -11.62 9.89
C ARG A 135 -8.15 -11.10 9.12
N LEU A 136 -7.09 -10.69 9.82
CA LEU A 136 -5.86 -10.23 9.19
C LEU A 136 -5.05 -11.46 8.75
N GLU A 137 -4.86 -11.63 7.44
CA GLU A 137 -4.02 -12.70 6.90
C GLU A 137 -2.55 -12.30 6.95
N TRP A 138 -2.26 -11.08 6.46
CA TRP A 138 -0.94 -10.49 6.47
C TRP A 138 -1.07 -8.97 6.25
N ALA A 139 -0.22 -8.19 6.92
CA ALA A 139 -0.01 -6.81 6.53
C ALA A 139 1.44 -6.42 6.74
N PHE A 140 1.98 -5.67 5.79
CA PHE A 140 3.37 -5.26 5.80
C PHE A 140 3.54 -3.98 5.00
N ALA A 141 4.62 -3.26 5.30
CA ALA A 141 4.93 -2.00 4.67
C ALA A 141 6.44 -1.80 4.59
N GLY A 142 6.88 -1.08 3.57
CA GLY A 142 8.30 -1.00 3.27
C GLY A 142 8.60 -0.19 2.03
N THR A 143 9.69 -0.57 1.37
CA THR A 143 10.11 0.02 0.09
C THR A 143 10.25 -1.06 -0.96
N SER A 144 9.81 -0.80 -2.19
CA SER A 144 9.98 -1.71 -3.31
C SER A 144 11.01 -1.22 -4.33
N THR A 145 11.62 -2.16 -5.05
CA THR A 145 12.50 -1.91 -6.18
C THR A 145 12.18 -2.89 -7.29
N SER A 146 12.23 -2.45 -8.55
CA SER A 146 12.01 -3.32 -9.71
C SER A 146 13.13 -3.09 -10.72
N VAL A 147 13.68 -4.17 -11.27
CA VAL A 147 14.79 -4.14 -12.24
C VAL A 147 14.39 -4.98 -13.45
N PRO A 148 14.52 -4.47 -14.69
CA PRO A 148 14.26 -5.28 -15.88
C PRO A 148 15.12 -6.54 -15.92
N ILE A 149 14.48 -7.68 -16.19
CA ILE A 149 15.19 -8.92 -16.49
C ILE A 149 15.59 -8.84 -17.95
N GLN A 150 16.90 -8.75 -18.22
CA GLN A 150 17.36 -8.77 -19.59
C GLN A 150 17.05 -10.15 -20.17
N PRO A 151 16.43 -10.23 -21.37
CA PRO A 151 16.33 -11.51 -22.06
C PRO A 151 17.75 -12.06 -22.19
N SER A 152 17.91 -13.34 -21.83
CA SER A 152 19.20 -14.01 -21.95
C SER A 152 19.59 -13.97 -23.43
N SER A 153 20.44 -13.02 -23.81
CA SER A 153 21.08 -13.04 -25.13
C SER A 153 21.67 -14.43 -25.32
N ALA A 154 21.19 -15.10 -26.37
CA ALA A 154 21.49 -16.49 -26.64
C ALA A 154 23.00 -16.75 -26.53
N SER A 155 23.33 -17.84 -25.87
CA SER A 155 24.65 -18.46 -25.95
C SER A 155 25.14 -18.47 -27.40
N ASP A 156 26.40 -18.10 -27.61
CA ASP A 156 27.21 -18.14 -28.83
C ASP A 156 27.28 -19.51 -29.57
N SER A 157 26.40 -20.47 -29.26
CA SER A 157 26.24 -21.72 -30.00
C SER A 157 25.09 -21.58 -30.99
N GLY A 158 25.42 -21.48 -32.28
CA GLY A 158 24.51 -21.30 -33.43
C GLY A 158 23.47 -22.39 -33.70
N THR A 159 22.75 -22.83 -32.67
CA THR A 159 21.49 -23.57 -32.80
C THR A 159 20.35 -22.58 -32.76
N GLN A 160 19.71 -22.36 -33.91
CA GLN A 160 18.46 -21.62 -34.02
C GLN A 160 17.45 -22.18 -33.01
N LYS A 161 16.99 -21.33 -32.08
CA LYS A 161 15.80 -21.65 -31.28
C LYS A 161 14.59 -21.85 -32.22
N PRO A 162 13.69 -22.79 -31.92
CA PRO A 162 12.39 -22.85 -32.59
C PRO A 162 11.67 -21.49 -32.47
N GLN A 163 11.03 -21.06 -33.55
CA GLN A 163 10.49 -19.73 -33.79
C GLN A 163 9.21 -19.39 -32.98
N GLU A 164 8.96 -20.07 -31.86
CA GLU A 164 7.70 -19.99 -31.09
C GLU A 164 7.89 -19.68 -29.60
N ASP A 165 9.11 -19.35 -29.16
CA ASP A 165 9.30 -18.76 -27.83
C ASP A 165 8.91 -17.27 -27.94
N GLU A 166 7.64 -16.92 -27.70
CA GLU A 166 7.24 -15.53 -27.46
C GLU A 166 8.03 -15.02 -26.26
N GLU A 167 9.07 -14.22 -26.54
CA GLU A 167 9.90 -13.62 -25.50
C GLU A 167 9.05 -12.59 -24.76
N TRP A 168 8.84 -12.82 -23.45
CA TRP A 168 8.09 -11.90 -22.61
C TRP A 168 8.76 -10.53 -22.60
N GLU A 169 8.07 -9.52 -23.12
CA GLU A 169 8.56 -8.16 -23.09
C GLU A 169 8.36 -7.54 -21.70
N ASN A 170 9.32 -6.70 -21.28
CA ASN A 170 9.21 -5.87 -20.07
C ASN A 170 9.07 -6.64 -18.75
N VAL A 171 9.55 -7.89 -18.67
CA VAL A 171 9.63 -8.62 -17.40
C VAL A 171 10.58 -7.89 -16.45
N THR A 172 10.18 -7.75 -15.19
CA THR A 172 11.02 -7.15 -14.15
C THR A 172 11.13 -8.08 -12.95
N HIS A 173 12.30 -8.11 -12.33
CA HIS A 173 12.47 -8.70 -11.01
C HIS A 173 12.18 -7.62 -9.96
N SER A 174 11.21 -7.87 -9.09
CA SER A 174 10.81 -6.95 -8.04
C SER A 174 11.19 -7.50 -6.67
N THR A 175 11.58 -6.61 -5.77
CA THR A 175 11.94 -6.91 -4.39
C THR A 175 11.21 -5.94 -3.46
N TRP A 176 10.58 -6.46 -2.42
CA TRP A 176 9.89 -5.72 -1.39
C TRP A 176 10.65 -5.85 -0.07
N LYS A 177 11.28 -4.76 0.37
CA LYS A 177 11.98 -4.74 1.64
C LYS A 177 11.04 -4.31 2.76
N HIS A 178 10.67 -5.25 3.61
CA HIS A 178 9.75 -5.01 4.71
C HIS A 178 10.42 -4.17 5.80
N TRP A 179 9.78 -3.07 6.19
CA TRP A 179 10.13 -2.27 7.35
C TRP A 179 9.24 -2.57 8.55
N LEU A 180 8.01 -3.01 8.24
CA LEU A 180 6.96 -3.53 9.11
C LEU A 180 6.42 -4.81 8.49
N ASP A 181 6.20 -5.83 9.31
CA ASP A 181 5.56 -7.08 8.88
C ASP A 181 4.79 -7.67 10.07
N SER A 182 3.48 -7.86 9.92
CA SER A 182 2.60 -8.33 10.99
C SER A 182 2.93 -9.72 11.52
N ARG A 183 3.82 -10.48 10.85
CA ARG A 183 4.30 -11.80 11.26
C ARG A 183 5.59 -11.75 12.08
N TYR A 184 6.23 -10.59 12.18
CA TYR A 184 7.50 -10.40 12.87
C TYR A 184 7.42 -9.24 13.86
N SER A 185 8.19 -9.31 14.94
CA SER A 185 8.28 -8.21 15.90
C SER A 185 8.86 -6.96 15.24
N VAL A 186 8.49 -5.77 15.75
CA VAL A 186 9.12 -4.51 15.31
C VAL A 186 10.64 -4.59 15.42
N GLY A 187 11.32 -4.39 14.29
CA GLY A 187 12.77 -4.38 14.21
C GLY A 187 13.43 -5.76 14.10
N ASP A 188 12.66 -6.84 13.90
CA ASP A 188 13.24 -8.15 13.63
C ASP A 188 14.16 -8.09 12.40
N ALA A 189 15.37 -8.61 12.56
CA ALA A 189 16.38 -8.62 11.51
C ALA A 189 16.20 -9.78 10.51
N ASN A 190 15.30 -10.72 10.81
CA ASN A 190 15.11 -11.96 10.05
C ASN A 190 13.82 -11.96 9.24
N ILE A 191 13.24 -10.79 8.95
CA ILE A 191 12.14 -10.72 7.99
C ILE A 191 12.66 -11.25 6.64
N PRO A 192 12.05 -12.30 6.06
CA PRO A 192 12.48 -12.87 4.79
C PRO A 192 12.47 -11.83 3.68
N VAL A 193 13.31 -12.05 2.68
CA VAL A 193 13.22 -11.29 1.42
C VAL A 193 11.92 -11.71 0.74
N ASP A 194 11.15 -10.70 0.34
CA ASP A 194 9.98 -10.85 -0.50
C ASP A 194 10.35 -10.38 -1.92
N GLU A 195 10.24 -11.26 -2.90
CA GLU A 195 10.67 -11.01 -4.27
C GLU A 195 9.96 -11.91 -5.28
N GLY A 196 9.82 -11.41 -6.50
CA GLY A 196 9.10 -12.07 -7.57
C GLY A 196 9.41 -11.48 -8.94
N ASP A 197 9.28 -12.32 -9.96
CA ASP A 197 9.36 -11.90 -11.35
C ASP A 197 7.97 -11.47 -11.83
N MET A 198 7.88 -10.28 -12.40
CA MET A 198 6.64 -9.62 -12.81
C MET A 198 6.48 -9.72 -14.32
N TYR A 199 5.44 -10.42 -14.77
CA TYR A 199 5.10 -10.66 -16.16
C TYR A 199 3.87 -9.83 -16.57
N PRO A 200 4.05 -8.73 -17.32
CA PRO A 200 2.92 -7.92 -17.79
C PRO A 200 2.06 -8.71 -18.78
N LEU A 201 0.74 -8.72 -18.56
CA LEU A 201 -0.25 -9.37 -19.43
C LEU A 201 -1.12 -8.36 -20.18
N SER A 202 -1.40 -7.21 -19.57
CA SER A 202 -2.05 -6.05 -20.19
C SER A 202 -1.58 -4.77 -19.50
N GLU A 203 -2.12 -3.62 -19.89
CA GLU A 203 -1.84 -2.33 -19.21
C GLU A 203 -2.19 -2.37 -17.71
N GLU A 204 -3.19 -3.15 -17.32
CA GLU A 204 -3.68 -3.25 -15.94
C GLU A 204 -3.40 -4.59 -15.27
N LEU A 205 -2.90 -5.60 -15.99
CA LEU A 205 -2.70 -6.94 -15.45
C LEU A 205 -1.23 -7.33 -15.44
N THR A 206 -0.74 -7.75 -14.28
CA THR A 206 0.60 -8.29 -14.10
C THR A 206 0.54 -9.57 -13.30
N LEU A 207 1.20 -10.62 -13.79
CA LEU A 207 1.34 -11.88 -13.07
C LEU A 207 2.69 -11.89 -12.37
N GLU A 208 2.67 -12.00 -11.06
CA GLU A 208 3.86 -12.17 -10.24
C GLU A 208 4.16 -13.65 -10.03
N VAL A 209 5.41 -14.04 -10.20
CA VAL A 209 5.91 -15.37 -9.86
C VAL A 209 7.03 -15.23 -8.85
N GLY A 210 6.77 -15.62 -7.62
CA GLY A 210 7.72 -15.52 -6.51
C GLY A 210 7.77 -16.82 -5.71
N HIS A 211 8.50 -16.78 -4.61
CA HIS A 211 8.45 -17.86 -3.62
C HIS A 211 8.63 -17.32 -2.21
N ALA A 212 7.88 -17.86 -1.27
CA ALA A 212 7.91 -17.43 0.11
C ALA A 212 7.58 -18.59 1.06
N TYR A 213 7.97 -18.45 2.32
CA TYR A 213 7.54 -19.39 3.35
C TYR A 213 6.04 -19.26 3.60
N HIS A 214 5.30 -20.35 3.38
CA HIS A 214 3.87 -20.40 3.62
C HIS A 214 3.60 -20.92 5.05
N PRO A 215 3.10 -20.09 5.98
CA PRO A 215 3.00 -20.45 7.39
C PRO A 215 2.09 -21.65 7.65
N ALA A 216 0.93 -21.73 6.99
CA ALA A 216 -0.01 -22.85 7.21
C ALA A 216 0.47 -24.19 6.63
N LEU A 217 1.45 -24.17 5.73
CA LEU A 217 2.03 -25.36 5.09
C LEU A 217 3.41 -25.69 5.65
N GLU A 218 3.93 -24.83 6.53
CA GLU A 218 5.25 -24.91 7.15
C GLU A 218 6.39 -25.20 6.15
N ALA A 219 6.30 -24.61 4.96
CA ALA A 219 7.24 -24.85 3.87
C ALA A 219 7.32 -23.66 2.93
N VAL A 220 8.46 -23.51 2.26
CA VAL A 220 8.60 -22.59 1.12
C VAL A 220 7.71 -23.10 -0.02
N LYS A 221 6.99 -22.18 -0.65
CA LYS A 221 6.16 -22.43 -1.83
C LYS A 221 6.45 -21.39 -2.88
N THR A 222 6.52 -21.83 -4.13
CA THR A 222 6.34 -20.92 -5.26
C THR A 222 4.89 -20.44 -5.22
N HIS A 223 4.67 -19.18 -5.49
CA HIS A 223 3.35 -18.61 -5.65
C HIS A 223 3.24 -17.91 -7.00
N GLU A 224 2.02 -17.91 -7.53
CA GLU A 224 1.65 -17.01 -8.61
C GLU A 224 0.51 -16.12 -8.12
N GLU A 225 0.72 -14.82 -8.19
CA GLU A 225 -0.23 -13.79 -7.77
C GLU A 225 -0.61 -12.95 -8.99
N MET A 226 -1.88 -12.93 -9.37
CA MET A 226 -2.36 -12.02 -10.42
C MET A 226 -2.73 -10.70 -9.79
N TRP A 227 -2.11 -9.63 -10.27
CA TRP A 227 -2.34 -8.27 -9.83
C TRP A 227 -3.08 -7.48 -10.88
N ARG A 228 -4.12 -6.76 -10.46
CA ARG A 228 -4.82 -5.76 -11.25
C ARG A 228 -4.52 -4.37 -10.71
N ASP A 229 -3.96 -3.55 -11.56
CA ASP A 229 -3.82 -2.12 -11.30
C ASP A 229 -5.15 -1.40 -11.47
N GLU A 230 -5.45 -0.53 -10.51
CA GLU A 230 -6.68 0.22 -10.45
C GLU A 230 -6.43 1.69 -10.79
N GLU A 231 -7.36 2.28 -11.55
CA GLU A 231 -7.28 3.69 -11.88
C GLU A 231 -7.32 4.56 -10.61
N ILE A 232 -6.33 5.44 -10.47
CA ILE A 232 -6.29 6.42 -9.39
C ILE A 232 -7.32 7.52 -9.67
N LYS A 233 -8.27 7.68 -8.75
CA LYS A 233 -9.35 8.67 -8.82
C LYS A 233 -9.04 9.86 -7.92
N SER A 234 -9.45 11.04 -8.39
CA SER A 234 -9.49 12.23 -7.56
C SER A 234 -10.60 12.12 -6.52
N THR A 235 -10.34 12.62 -5.31
CA THR A 235 -11.38 12.82 -4.28
C THR A 235 -11.84 14.27 -4.18
N CYS A 236 -11.22 15.19 -4.94
CA CYS A 236 -11.71 16.55 -5.07
C CYS A 236 -12.90 16.57 -6.04
N LEU A 237 -13.97 17.29 -5.67
CA LEU A 237 -15.08 17.54 -6.58
C LEU A 237 -14.60 18.40 -7.75
N SER A 238 -14.78 17.89 -8.96
CA SER A 238 -14.55 18.59 -10.22
C SER A 238 -15.39 19.87 -10.26
N ALA A 239 -14.75 21.04 -10.30
CA ALA A 239 -15.42 22.26 -10.72
C ALA A 239 -15.58 22.18 -12.25
N ALA A 240 -16.82 21.97 -12.71
CA ALA A 240 -17.27 22.04 -14.10
C ALA A 240 -16.23 21.58 -15.15
N GLY A 241 -16.08 20.27 -15.32
CA GLY A 241 -15.43 19.67 -16.50
C GLY A 241 -13.91 19.58 -16.46
N LYS A 242 -13.27 19.82 -15.31
CA LYS A 242 -11.84 19.51 -15.10
C LYS A 242 -11.69 18.25 -14.27
N GLU A 243 -10.75 17.37 -14.65
CA GLU A 243 -10.32 16.29 -13.76
C GLU A 243 -9.85 16.89 -12.43
N GLY A 244 -10.30 16.28 -11.33
CA GLY A 244 -9.88 16.72 -10.01
C GLY A 244 -8.44 16.29 -9.72
N LYS A 245 -7.81 16.97 -8.76
CA LYS A 245 -6.44 16.69 -8.32
C LYS A 245 -6.35 15.31 -7.68
N LYS A 246 -5.43 14.47 -8.17
CA LYS A 246 -5.07 13.19 -7.55
C LYS A 246 -4.00 13.44 -6.50
N LEU A 247 -4.01 12.63 -5.43
CA LEU A 247 -3.19 12.87 -4.25
C LEU A 247 -2.50 11.60 -3.78
N CYS A 248 -1.24 11.72 -3.38
CA CYS A 248 -0.53 10.70 -2.62
C CYS A 248 0.10 11.32 -1.38
N VAL A 249 -0.03 10.65 -0.24
CA VAL A 249 0.51 11.11 1.04
C VAL A 249 1.13 9.92 1.76
N VAL A 250 2.31 10.10 2.35
CA VAL A 250 2.94 9.08 3.21
C VAL A 250 3.24 9.69 4.58
N LEU A 251 2.78 9.03 5.64
CA LEU A 251 3.14 9.33 7.02
C LEU A 251 3.91 8.15 7.62
N ARG A 252 4.95 8.45 8.40
CA ARG A 252 5.73 7.45 9.13
C ARG A 252 5.76 7.74 10.63
N CYS A 253 5.47 6.73 11.44
CA CYS A 253 5.67 6.74 12.89
C CYS A 253 6.88 5.85 13.21
N ARG A 254 7.83 6.34 14.01
CA ARG A 254 9.02 5.59 14.40
C ARG A 254 9.46 5.95 15.81
N ASP A 255 9.41 4.95 16.69
CA ASP A 255 10.07 4.93 17.99
C ASP A 255 10.61 3.51 18.23
N ASP A 256 11.81 3.24 17.72
CA ASP A 256 12.43 1.91 17.85
C ASP A 256 12.70 1.54 19.32
N ALA A 257 12.92 2.53 20.19
CA ALA A 257 13.18 2.30 21.61
C ALA A 257 11.92 1.82 22.34
N ALA A 258 10.75 2.34 21.96
CA ALA A 258 9.45 1.86 22.42
C ALA A 258 8.92 0.63 21.63
N GLY A 259 9.67 0.15 20.62
CA GLY A 259 9.23 -0.93 19.74
C GLY A 259 8.02 -0.54 18.89
N VAL A 260 7.94 0.72 18.45
CA VAL A 260 6.82 1.26 17.68
C VAL A 260 7.26 1.67 16.28
N ARG A 261 6.55 1.18 15.27
CA ARG A 261 6.69 1.62 13.88
C ARG A 261 5.32 1.66 13.21
N GLY A 262 5.10 2.62 12.33
CA GLY A 262 3.87 2.71 11.55
C GLY A 262 4.07 3.41 10.22
N VAL A 263 3.29 3.01 9.24
CA VAL A 263 3.24 3.62 7.90
C VAL A 263 1.78 3.82 7.52
N ILE A 264 1.44 5.02 7.05
CA ILE A 264 0.17 5.31 6.39
C ILE A 264 0.48 5.79 4.98
N VAL A 265 -0.19 5.20 3.99
CA VAL A 265 -0.12 5.61 2.59
C VAL A 265 -1.53 5.94 2.11
N ARG A 266 -1.68 7.13 1.52
CA ARG A 266 -2.83 7.50 0.69
C ARG A 266 -2.42 7.46 -0.78
N VAL A 267 -3.28 6.90 -1.61
CA VAL A 267 -3.24 7.07 -3.08
C VAL A 267 -4.66 7.28 -3.58
N GLY A 268 -4.94 8.47 -4.10
CA GLY A 268 -6.26 8.87 -4.61
C GLY A 268 -7.37 8.61 -3.61
N GLN A 269 -8.24 7.67 -3.99
CA GLN A 269 -9.45 7.22 -3.31
C GLN A 269 -9.21 6.21 -2.17
N TYR A 270 -7.97 5.81 -1.90
CA TYR A 270 -7.63 4.84 -0.85
C TYR A 270 -6.64 5.41 0.16
N VAL A 271 -6.83 5.05 1.44
CA VAL A 271 -5.84 5.20 2.50
C VAL A 271 -5.67 3.86 3.20
N GLN A 272 -4.43 3.41 3.35
CA GLN A 272 -4.08 2.25 4.17
C GLN A 272 -3.07 2.64 5.23
N GLY A 273 -3.22 2.07 6.41
CA GLY A 273 -2.30 2.30 7.52
C GLY A 273 -2.02 1.03 8.29
N ILE A 274 -0.76 0.85 8.69
CA ILE A 274 -0.30 -0.17 9.61
C ILE A 274 0.47 0.50 10.75
N LEU A 275 0.21 0.07 11.98
CA LEU A 275 0.95 0.45 13.18
C LEU A 275 1.26 -0.82 13.97
N MET A 276 2.52 -1.00 14.32
CA MET A 276 3.00 -2.10 15.14
C MET A 276 3.61 -1.59 16.44
N GLN A 277 3.30 -2.28 17.53
CA GLN A 277 3.85 -2.06 18.88
C GLN A 277 4.34 -3.39 19.44
N GLY A 278 5.65 -3.65 19.38
CA GLY A 278 6.22 -4.98 19.58
C GLY A 278 5.63 -5.96 18.56
N ASP A 279 4.82 -6.90 19.04
CA ASP A 279 4.16 -7.93 18.20
C ASP A 279 2.69 -7.59 17.87
N LYS A 280 2.18 -6.48 18.42
CA LYS A 280 0.78 -6.10 18.25
C LYS A 280 0.62 -5.29 16.98
N THR A 281 -0.26 -5.76 16.10
CA THR A 281 -0.57 -5.08 14.83
C THR A 281 -1.94 -4.41 14.88
N THR A 282 -1.98 -3.19 14.37
CA THR A 282 -3.20 -2.43 14.11
C THR A 282 -3.18 -1.97 12.65
N VAL A 283 -4.27 -2.23 11.92
CA VAL A 283 -4.41 -1.81 10.52
C VAL A 283 -5.73 -1.12 10.25
N GLU A 284 -5.71 -0.19 9.29
CA GLU A 284 -6.90 0.50 8.78
C GLU A 284 -6.86 0.61 7.25
N ARG A 285 -8.05 0.53 6.65
CA ARG A 285 -8.29 0.91 5.26
C ARG A 285 -9.48 1.86 5.20
N TRP A 286 -9.33 2.94 4.45
CA TRP A 286 -10.38 3.90 4.15
C TRP A 286 -10.53 4.03 2.64
N GLU A 287 -11.78 4.14 2.20
CA GLU A 287 -12.16 4.21 0.79
C GLU A 287 -13.08 5.40 0.59
N TRP A 288 -12.89 6.11 -0.52
CA TRP A 288 -13.75 7.21 -0.91
C TRP A 288 -15.00 6.71 -1.66
N ALA A 289 -16.17 6.92 -1.06
CA ALA A 289 -17.47 6.61 -1.61
C ALA A 289 -17.98 7.76 -2.51
N VAL A 290 -17.76 7.61 -3.83
CA VAL A 290 -18.17 8.60 -4.84
C VAL A 290 -19.69 8.82 -4.83
N GLU A 291 -20.46 7.79 -4.51
CA GLU A 291 -21.94 7.79 -4.47
C GLU A 291 -22.57 8.69 -3.39
N ASN A 292 -21.78 9.18 -2.43
CA ASN A 292 -22.24 10.12 -1.40
C ASN A 292 -22.14 11.59 -1.86
N GLU A 293 -22.56 11.88 -3.10
CA GLU A 293 -22.58 13.24 -3.64
C GLU A 293 -23.48 14.17 -2.79
N GLY A 294 -23.01 15.39 -2.50
CA GLY A 294 -23.74 16.39 -1.71
C GLY A 294 -23.58 16.31 -0.18
N VAL A 295 -22.86 15.33 0.36
CA VAL A 295 -22.53 15.21 1.79
C VAL A 295 -21.15 15.84 2.09
N ASP A 296 -20.88 16.18 3.36
CA ASP A 296 -19.57 16.66 3.83
C ASP A 296 -18.43 15.73 3.39
N GLU A 297 -17.24 16.30 3.14
CA GLU A 297 -16.06 15.58 2.63
C GLU A 297 -15.69 14.40 3.53
N MET A 298 -15.81 14.56 4.86
CA MET A 298 -15.53 13.50 5.82
C MET A 298 -16.51 12.32 5.69
N ALA A 299 -17.78 12.59 5.36
CA ALA A 299 -18.80 11.56 5.21
C ALA A 299 -18.65 10.72 3.92
N LYS A 300 -17.79 11.15 3.00
CA LYS A 300 -17.45 10.40 1.79
C LYS A 300 -16.32 9.40 2.02
N TRP A 301 -15.57 9.52 3.11
CA TRP A 301 -14.58 8.52 3.49
C TRP A 301 -15.20 7.46 4.39
N GLN A 302 -15.19 6.22 3.93
CA GLN A 302 -15.65 5.08 4.70
C GLN A 302 -14.46 4.25 5.15
N ARG A 303 -14.39 3.95 6.45
CA ARG A 303 -13.45 2.95 6.96
C ARG A 303 -13.96 1.55 6.63
N THR A 304 -13.29 0.86 5.71
CA THR A 304 -13.68 -0.48 5.24
C THR A 304 -12.91 -1.60 5.95
N VAL A 305 -11.73 -1.31 6.50
CA VAL A 305 -10.96 -2.22 7.35
C VAL A 305 -10.55 -1.50 8.63
N ARG A 306 -10.72 -2.18 9.75
CA ARG A 306 -10.19 -1.78 11.04
C ARG A 306 -9.94 -3.00 11.91
N ILE A 307 -8.67 -3.29 12.21
CA ILE A 307 -8.26 -4.44 13.03
C ILE A 307 -7.21 -3.95 14.02
N GLY A 308 -7.31 -4.38 15.27
CA GLY A 308 -6.41 -3.95 16.35
C GLY A 308 -6.95 -2.80 17.19
N ALA A 309 -6.17 -2.47 18.22
CA ALA A 309 -6.62 -1.63 19.33
C ALA A 309 -6.04 -0.20 19.29
N ALA A 310 -4.89 0.02 18.65
CA ALA A 310 -4.21 1.31 18.64
C ALA A 310 -4.85 2.27 17.64
N PHE A 311 -4.66 3.58 17.79
CA PHE A 311 -5.22 4.57 16.87
C PHE A 311 -4.30 4.84 15.66
N LEU A 312 -4.87 4.97 14.47
CA LEU A 312 -4.16 5.43 13.26
C LEU A 312 -4.75 6.76 12.78
N PRO A 313 -3.96 7.83 12.59
CA PRO A 313 -4.45 9.12 12.11
C PRO A 313 -4.72 9.14 10.58
N CYS A 314 -5.32 8.07 10.02
CA CYS A 314 -5.59 7.97 8.58
C CYS A 314 -6.41 9.15 8.04
N ALA A 315 -7.38 9.64 8.82
CA ALA A 315 -8.26 10.74 8.44
C ALA A 315 -7.54 12.08 8.24
N VAL A 316 -6.32 12.22 8.75
CA VAL A 316 -5.50 13.39 8.47
C VAL A 316 -5.10 13.44 7.00
N CYS A 317 -4.92 12.28 6.36
CA CYS A 317 -4.56 12.19 4.95
C CYS A 317 -5.66 12.65 4.01
N PHE A 318 -6.91 12.84 4.48
CA PHE A 318 -8.03 13.26 3.63
C PHE A 318 -7.87 14.69 3.11
N ARG A 319 -7.23 15.56 3.90
CA ARG A 319 -7.10 17.00 3.63
C ARG A 319 -5.65 17.35 3.30
N ASP A 320 -5.32 17.49 2.02
CA ASP A 320 -3.96 17.82 1.59
C ASP A 320 -3.56 19.27 1.92
N ALA A 321 -4.53 20.19 1.94
CA ALA A 321 -4.29 21.62 2.18
C ALA A 321 -3.54 21.94 3.49
N VAL A 322 -3.55 21.02 4.46
CA VAL A 322 -2.86 21.18 5.74
C VAL A 322 -1.54 20.40 5.83
N LEU A 323 -1.26 19.47 4.91
CA LEU A 323 -0.10 18.59 4.99
C LEU A 323 1.08 19.11 4.16
N ALA A 324 2.24 19.13 4.79
CA ALA A 324 3.50 19.44 4.15
C ALA A 324 4.57 18.45 4.63
N VAL A 325 5.51 18.13 3.75
CA VAL A 325 6.66 17.27 4.06
C VAL A 325 7.41 17.82 5.27
N GLY A 326 7.72 16.94 6.23
CA GLY A 326 8.31 17.29 7.53
C GLY A 326 7.30 17.73 8.60
N GLY A 327 6.03 17.93 8.24
CA GLY A 327 4.95 18.16 9.18
C GLY A 327 4.74 16.95 10.10
N LYS A 328 4.27 17.20 11.32
CA LYS A 328 4.12 16.20 12.38
C LYS A 328 2.67 16.11 12.82
N VAL A 329 2.13 14.90 12.89
CA VAL A 329 0.80 14.60 13.42
C VAL A 329 0.98 13.83 14.72
N ARG A 330 0.52 14.38 15.83
CA ARG A 330 0.57 13.72 17.14
C ARG A 330 -0.81 13.28 17.58
N TYR A 331 -0.89 12.06 18.09
CA TYR A 331 -2.07 11.54 18.80
C TYR A 331 -1.61 10.61 19.92
N GLY A 332 -1.97 10.92 21.16
CA GLY A 332 -1.43 10.24 22.33
C GLY A 332 0.10 10.30 22.35
N GLU A 333 0.74 9.14 22.43
CA GLU A 333 2.21 8.99 22.46
C GLU A 333 2.84 8.88 21.06
N PHE A 334 2.03 8.79 20.00
CA PHE A 334 2.53 8.56 18.65
C PHE A 334 2.72 9.87 17.90
N GLU A 335 3.92 10.07 17.37
CA GLU A 335 4.26 11.13 16.42
C GLU A 335 4.46 10.53 15.04
N TRP A 336 3.70 11.04 14.07
CA TRP A 336 3.77 10.68 12.67
C TRP A 336 4.35 11.83 11.87
N VAL A 337 5.39 11.57 11.08
CA VAL A 337 6.01 12.56 10.19
C VAL A 337 5.47 12.37 8.78
N VAL A 338 5.06 13.45 8.15
CA VAL A 338 4.69 13.47 6.73
C VAL A 338 5.98 13.39 5.91
N GLU A 339 6.20 12.27 5.23
CA GLU A 339 7.39 12.03 4.40
C GLU A 339 7.15 12.40 2.93
N GLU A 340 5.93 12.21 2.44
CA GLU A 340 5.57 12.46 1.05
C GLU A 340 4.23 13.19 0.96
N VAL A 341 4.15 14.20 0.08
CA VAL A 341 2.90 14.84 -0.35
C VAL A 341 3.01 15.14 -1.85
N TRP A 342 2.21 14.44 -2.65
CA TRP A 342 2.19 14.57 -4.10
C TRP A 342 0.79 14.96 -4.56
N GLY A 343 0.73 15.87 -5.54
CA GLY A 343 -0.50 16.25 -6.21
C GLY A 343 -0.28 16.34 -7.71
N TRP A 344 -1.19 15.77 -8.50
CA TRP A 344 -1.12 15.78 -9.97
C TRP A 344 -2.51 15.85 -10.61
#